data_AF-D7KZQ4-F1
#
_entry.id   AF-D7KZQ4-F1
#
_cell.length_a   1.000
_cell.length_b   1.000
_cell.length_c   1.000
_cell.angle_alpha   90.00
_cell.angle_beta   90.00
_cell.angle_gamma   90.00
#
_symmetry.space_group_name_H-M   'P 1'
#
loop_
_entity.id
_entity.type
_entity.pdbx_description
1 polymer ?
#
loop_
_entity_poly.entity_id
_entity_poly.type
_entity_poly.pdbx_seq_one_letter_code
_entity_poly.pdbx_strand_id
1 'polypeptide(L)'
;MENDGRSSEKNLYEVLGVEATASPQEIRKAYHKLALRLHPDKNKDDEEAKEKFQQLQKVISILGDEEKRAVYDQTGSVDDADLSGDVVDNLRDFFKAMYKKVTEEDIEEFEANYRGSESEKNDLIELYKKFKGKMSRIFCSMLCSNPKLDSHRFKDLIDEAIAAGEVKSTKAYKKWAKEISEMEPPTNPQKMRRKATKGADKDLYAVISQRRDERKEKFDSMFSSLVSRYGNNADSEPNEEEFEAAQRKVESRRSSKKSRKK
;
A
#
# COMPACT_ATOMS: atom_id res chain seq x y z
N MET A 1 -28.46 -23.13 -41.87
CA MET A 1 -29.09 -23.94 -40.81
C MET A 1 -29.53 -22.98 -39.74
N GLU A 2 -30.81 -22.62 -39.81
CA GLU A 2 -31.52 -21.83 -38.82
C GLU A 2 -31.69 -22.70 -37.57
N ASN A 3 -31.36 -22.16 -36.40
CA ASN A 3 -31.70 -22.77 -35.13
C ASN A 3 -32.45 -21.71 -34.31
N ASP A 4 -33.68 -21.44 -34.74
CA ASP A 4 -34.67 -20.67 -34.00
C ASP A 4 -35.42 -21.63 -33.07
N GLY A 5 -35.24 -21.46 -31.76
CA GLY A 5 -35.76 -22.39 -30.77
C GLY A 5 -35.03 -22.33 -29.43
N ARG A 6 -35.05 -21.19 -28.74
CA ARG A 6 -34.82 -21.18 -27.28
C ARG A 6 -35.76 -20.18 -26.60
N SER A 7 -36.61 -20.74 -25.76
CA SER A 7 -37.78 -20.18 -25.08
C SER A 7 -37.47 -18.96 -24.21
N SER A 8 -38.10 -17.82 -24.55
CA SER A 8 -38.81 -16.84 -23.71
C SER A 8 -38.46 -16.63 -22.22
N GLU A 9 -37.20 -16.76 -21.83
CA GLU A 9 -36.63 -16.10 -20.65
C GLU A 9 -35.43 -15.32 -21.18
N LYS A 10 -35.50 -13.98 -21.11
CA LYS A 10 -34.54 -13.04 -21.72
C LYS A 10 -33.12 -13.60 -21.63
N ASN A 11 -32.51 -13.93 -22.78
CA ASN A 11 -31.16 -14.50 -22.82
C ASN A 11 -30.23 -13.61 -21.98
N LEU A 12 -29.43 -14.19 -21.08
CA LEU A 12 -28.58 -13.41 -20.15
C LEU A 12 -27.66 -12.44 -20.90
N TYR A 13 -27.24 -12.84 -22.11
CA TYR A 13 -26.45 -12.03 -23.05
C TYR A 13 -27.22 -10.82 -23.61
N GLU A 14 -28.53 -10.97 -23.89
CA GLU A 14 -29.39 -9.86 -24.34
C GLU A 14 -29.61 -8.83 -23.23
N VAL A 15 -29.70 -9.26 -21.96
CA VAL A 15 -29.82 -8.34 -20.82
C VAL A 15 -28.57 -7.46 -20.67
N LEU A 16 -27.39 -8.00 -21.00
CA LEU A 16 -26.14 -7.23 -21.07
C LEU A 16 -25.96 -6.46 -22.40
N GLY A 17 -26.73 -6.80 -23.42
CA GLY A 17 -26.58 -6.25 -24.78
C GLY A 17 -25.30 -6.69 -25.47
N VAL A 18 -24.86 -7.94 -25.24
CA VAL A 18 -23.66 -8.53 -25.84
C VAL A 18 -24.01 -9.81 -26.61
N GLU A 19 -23.16 -10.21 -27.56
CA GLU A 19 -23.31 -11.48 -28.26
C GLU A 19 -22.97 -12.67 -27.33
N ALA A 20 -23.53 -13.86 -27.61
CA ALA A 20 -23.21 -15.08 -26.86
C ALA A 20 -21.72 -15.50 -26.97
N THR A 21 -21.06 -15.07 -28.05
CA THR A 21 -19.62 -15.25 -28.32
C THR A 21 -18.74 -14.21 -27.60
N ALA A 22 -19.33 -13.28 -26.84
CA ALA A 22 -18.59 -12.17 -26.22
C ALA A 22 -17.50 -12.68 -25.27
N SER A 23 -16.34 -12.03 -25.33
CA SER A 23 -15.24 -12.31 -24.42
C SER A 23 -15.60 -11.92 -22.97
N PRO A 24 -14.96 -12.53 -21.97
CA PRO A 24 -15.14 -12.12 -20.57
C PRO A 24 -14.88 -10.63 -20.34
N GLN A 25 -13.97 -10.02 -21.12
CA GLN A 25 -13.67 -8.60 -21.04
C GLN A 25 -14.82 -7.71 -21.56
N GLU A 26 -15.52 -8.14 -22.61
CA GLU A 26 -16.67 -7.42 -23.18
C GLU A 26 -17.88 -7.48 -22.25
N ILE A 27 -18.15 -8.66 -21.67
CA ILE A 27 -19.19 -8.86 -20.66
C ILE A 27 -18.96 -7.93 -19.46
N ARG A 28 -17.72 -7.85 -18.96
CA ARG A 28 -17.34 -6.94 -17.86
C ARG A 28 -17.55 -5.47 -18.22
N LYS A 29 -17.15 -5.06 -19.43
CA LYS A 29 -17.32 -3.68 -19.92
C LYS A 29 -18.80 -3.32 -20.07
N ALA A 30 -19.61 -4.22 -20.60
CA ALA A 30 -21.06 -4.02 -20.77
C ALA A 30 -21.76 -3.89 -19.41
N TYR A 31 -21.45 -4.80 -18.47
CA TYR A 31 -21.92 -4.74 -17.10
C TYR A 31 -21.61 -3.39 -16.46
N HIS A 32 -20.35 -2.92 -16.53
CA HIS A 32 -19.95 -1.66 -15.91
C HIS A 32 -20.73 -0.46 -16.45
N LYS A 33 -20.94 -0.40 -17.77
CA LYS A 33 -21.73 0.67 -18.41
C LYS A 33 -23.19 0.67 -17.95
N LEU A 34 -23.81 -0.50 -17.86
CA LEU A 34 -25.20 -0.64 -17.42
C LEU A 34 -25.35 -0.36 -15.92
N ALA A 35 -24.44 -0.87 -15.10
CA ALA A 35 -24.42 -0.64 -13.66
C ALA A 35 -24.30 0.85 -13.32
N LEU A 36 -23.48 1.62 -14.04
CA LEU A 36 -23.37 3.07 -13.86
C LEU A 36 -24.63 3.85 -14.26
N ARG A 37 -25.40 3.32 -15.22
CA ARG A 37 -26.66 3.92 -15.67
C ARG A 37 -27.82 3.61 -14.74
N LEU A 38 -27.85 2.40 -14.19
CA LEU A 38 -28.91 1.90 -13.32
C LEU A 38 -28.58 2.03 -11.82
N HIS A 39 -27.46 2.68 -11.48
CA HIS A 39 -27.00 2.77 -10.10
C HIS A 39 -28.04 3.48 -9.20
N PRO A 40 -28.38 2.94 -8.02
CA PRO A 40 -29.41 3.51 -7.15
C PRO A 40 -29.06 4.92 -6.66
N ASP A 41 -27.78 5.30 -6.59
CA ASP A 41 -27.40 6.68 -6.23
C ASP A 41 -27.83 7.72 -7.28
N LYS A 42 -27.93 7.34 -8.56
CA LYS A 42 -28.41 8.22 -9.64
C LYS A 42 -29.92 8.14 -9.84
N ASN A 43 -30.52 6.98 -9.55
CA ASN A 43 -31.94 6.69 -9.78
C ASN A 43 -32.63 6.31 -8.46
N LYS A 44 -32.65 7.24 -7.50
CA LYS A 44 -33.13 6.98 -6.12
C LYS A 44 -34.63 6.67 -6.04
N ASP A 45 -35.42 7.16 -7.00
CA ASP A 45 -36.89 7.08 -7.00
C ASP A 45 -37.45 6.19 -8.14
N ASP A 46 -36.58 5.45 -8.85
CA ASP A 46 -36.96 4.61 -9.98
C ASP A 46 -36.90 3.12 -9.59
N GLU A 47 -38.07 2.55 -9.28
CA GLU A 47 -38.20 1.13 -8.96
C GLU A 47 -37.91 0.23 -10.19
N GLU A 48 -38.13 0.70 -11.42
CA GLU A 48 -37.75 -0.09 -12.60
C GLU A 48 -36.23 -0.18 -12.74
N ALA A 49 -35.50 0.90 -12.46
CA ALA A 49 -34.04 0.90 -12.49
C ALA A 49 -33.46 -0.08 -11.47
N LYS A 50 -34.10 -0.19 -10.30
CA LYS A 50 -33.74 -1.13 -9.24
C LYS A 50 -34.01 -2.59 -9.65
N GLU A 51 -35.16 -2.90 -10.25
CA GLU A 51 -35.44 -4.23 -10.78
C GLU A 51 -34.46 -4.62 -11.89
N LYS A 52 -34.18 -3.71 -12.82
CA LYS A 52 -33.19 -3.91 -13.90
C LYS A 52 -31.78 -4.09 -13.33
N PHE A 53 -31.42 -3.39 -12.25
CA PHE A 53 -30.14 -3.55 -11.58
C PHE A 53 -30.01 -4.91 -10.88
N GLN A 54 -31.07 -5.40 -10.23
CA GLN A 54 -31.09 -6.73 -9.63
C GLN A 54 -30.97 -7.83 -10.70
N GLN A 55 -31.66 -7.68 -11.84
CA GLN A 55 -31.50 -8.58 -12.98
C GLN A 55 -30.06 -8.56 -13.51
N LEU A 56 -29.44 -7.39 -13.63
CA LEU A 56 -28.05 -7.24 -14.06
C LEU A 56 -27.06 -7.92 -13.10
N GLN A 57 -27.32 -7.86 -11.79
CA GLN A 57 -26.52 -8.55 -10.78
C GLN A 57 -26.63 -10.08 -10.88
N LYS A 58 -27.83 -10.61 -11.11
CA LYS A 58 -28.02 -12.05 -11.38
C LYS A 58 -27.25 -12.49 -12.62
N VAL A 59 -27.40 -11.74 -13.72
CA VAL A 59 -26.73 -12.04 -14.99
C VAL A 59 -25.21 -12.10 -14.84
N ILE A 60 -24.59 -11.12 -14.18
CA ILE A 60 -23.12 -11.11 -14.02
C ILE A 60 -22.64 -12.19 -13.05
N SER A 61 -23.45 -12.62 -12.09
CA SER A 61 -23.09 -13.73 -11.20
C SER A 61 -22.97 -15.08 -11.94
N ILE A 62 -23.65 -15.22 -13.07
CA ILE A 62 -23.63 -16.41 -13.93
C ILE A 62 -22.58 -16.24 -15.04
N LEU A 63 -22.61 -15.12 -15.78
CA LEU A 63 -21.72 -14.91 -16.92
C LEU A 63 -20.32 -14.41 -16.54
N GLY A 64 -20.13 -13.94 -15.31
CA GLY A 64 -18.85 -13.46 -14.80
C GLY A 64 -17.91 -14.59 -14.40
N ASP A 65 -18.45 -15.74 -14.02
CA ASP A 65 -17.69 -16.93 -13.66
C ASP A 65 -17.63 -17.88 -14.86
N GLU A 66 -16.42 -18.31 -15.23
CA GLU A 66 -16.21 -19.18 -16.39
C GLU A 66 -16.87 -20.55 -16.20
N GLU A 67 -16.92 -21.08 -14.98
CA GLU A 67 -17.56 -22.36 -14.68
C GLU A 67 -19.08 -22.25 -14.83
N LYS A 68 -19.68 -21.21 -14.26
CA LYS A 68 -21.13 -20.97 -14.33
C LYS A 68 -21.59 -20.59 -15.72
N ARG A 69 -20.77 -19.84 -16.48
CA ARG A 69 -21.02 -19.55 -17.89
C ARG A 69 -21.01 -20.82 -18.73
N ALA A 70 -20.04 -21.70 -18.51
CA ALA A 70 -19.98 -22.97 -19.23
C ALA A 70 -21.20 -23.86 -18.95
N VAL A 71 -21.68 -23.88 -17.71
CA VAL A 71 -22.93 -24.58 -17.33
C VAL A 71 -24.12 -23.94 -18.05
N TYR A 72 -24.25 -22.61 -18.00
CA TYR A 72 -25.33 -21.89 -18.69
C TYR A 72 -25.33 -22.11 -20.21
N ASP A 73 -24.16 -22.10 -20.85
CA ASP A 73 -24.05 -22.32 -22.30
C ASP A 73 -24.45 -23.77 -22.69
N GLN A 74 -24.31 -24.73 -21.77
CA GLN A 74 -24.70 -26.14 -21.98
C GLN A 74 -26.18 -26.40 -21.66
N THR A 75 -26.68 -25.94 -20.51
CA THR A 75 -28.05 -26.20 -20.04
C THR A 75 -29.06 -25.19 -20.57
N GLY A 76 -28.64 -23.94 -20.80
CA GLY A 76 -29.47 -22.81 -21.20
C GLY A 76 -30.60 -22.46 -20.23
N SER A 77 -30.51 -22.93 -18.99
CA SER A 77 -31.33 -22.53 -17.86
C SER A 77 -30.47 -22.58 -16.60
N VAL A 78 -30.66 -21.62 -15.70
CA VAL A 78 -30.03 -21.62 -14.37
C VAL A 78 -31.15 -21.65 -13.35
N ASP A 79 -31.19 -22.70 -12.53
CA ASP A 79 -32.17 -22.82 -11.45
C ASP A 79 -31.92 -21.72 -10.40
N ASP A 80 -32.96 -20.90 -10.12
CA ASP A 80 -32.95 -19.81 -9.13
C ASP A 80 -32.58 -20.31 -7.71
N ALA A 81 -32.66 -21.62 -7.44
CA ALA A 81 -32.38 -22.24 -6.15
C ALA A 81 -30.87 -22.30 -5.80
N ASP A 82 -29.98 -22.32 -6.79
CA ASP A 82 -28.52 -22.29 -6.56
C ASP A 82 -27.98 -20.86 -6.32
N LEU A 83 -28.86 -19.86 -6.40
CA LEU A 83 -28.48 -18.44 -6.40
C LEU A 83 -28.79 -17.72 -5.07
N SER A 84 -29.45 -18.34 -4.09
CA SER A 84 -30.00 -17.59 -2.95
C SER A 84 -29.04 -17.37 -1.77
N GLY A 85 -27.94 -18.11 -1.66
CA GLY A 85 -26.96 -17.95 -0.57
C GLY A 85 -25.60 -17.40 -1.01
N ASP A 86 -25.18 -17.77 -2.22
CA ASP A 86 -23.79 -17.66 -2.67
C ASP A 86 -23.57 -16.49 -3.64
N VAL A 87 -24.63 -15.86 -4.16
CA VAL A 87 -24.50 -14.81 -5.20
C VAL A 87 -23.80 -13.56 -4.69
N VAL A 88 -24.01 -13.16 -3.43
CA VAL A 88 -23.40 -11.94 -2.88
C VAL A 88 -21.91 -12.13 -2.65
N ASP A 89 -21.50 -13.29 -2.13
CA ASP A 89 -20.09 -13.62 -1.90
C ASP A 89 -19.35 -13.86 -3.22
N ASN A 90 -19.97 -14.59 -4.17
CA ASN A 90 -19.47 -14.74 -5.53
C ASN A 90 -19.30 -13.39 -6.25
N LEU A 91 -20.26 -12.48 -6.08
CA LEU A 91 -20.18 -11.14 -6.69
C LEU A 91 -19.08 -10.29 -6.04
N ARG A 92 -18.88 -10.41 -4.72
CA ARG A 92 -17.80 -9.74 -4.00
C ARG A 92 -16.43 -10.24 -4.46
N ASP A 93 -16.26 -11.55 -4.59
CA ASP A 93 -15.02 -12.15 -5.05
C ASP A 93 -14.76 -11.85 -6.54
N PHE A 94 -15.81 -11.83 -7.36
CA PHE A 94 -15.74 -11.39 -8.74
C PHE A 94 -15.26 -9.93 -8.85
N PHE A 95 -15.83 -9.00 -8.07
CA PHE A 95 -15.37 -7.60 -8.08
C PHE A 95 -13.96 -7.45 -7.50
N LYS A 96 -13.61 -8.21 -6.47
CA LYS A 96 -12.26 -8.22 -5.90
C LYS A 96 -11.21 -8.77 -6.86
N ALA A 97 -11.57 -9.70 -7.74
CA ALA A 97 -10.73 -10.19 -8.82
C ALA A 97 -10.71 -9.25 -10.03
N MET A 98 -11.80 -8.50 -10.26
CA MET A 98 -11.93 -7.56 -11.37
C MET A 98 -11.04 -6.32 -11.21
N TYR A 99 -11.01 -5.75 -10.01
CA TYR A 99 -10.21 -4.54 -9.75
C TYR A 99 -8.80 -4.92 -9.30
N LYS A 100 -7.79 -4.21 -9.83
CA LYS A 100 -6.40 -4.35 -9.38
C LYS A 100 -6.38 -4.17 -7.87
N LYS A 101 -5.82 -5.16 -7.15
CA LYS A 101 -5.55 -5.01 -5.72
C LYS A 101 -4.61 -3.82 -5.56
N VAL A 102 -5.10 -2.76 -4.94
CA VAL A 102 -4.29 -1.58 -4.64
C VAL A 102 -3.19 -2.02 -3.70
N THR A 103 -1.95 -1.97 -4.19
CA THR A 103 -0.77 -2.29 -3.39
C THR A 103 -0.29 -1.05 -2.65
N GLU A 104 0.52 -1.24 -1.61
CA GLU A 104 1.18 -0.11 -0.93
C GLU A 104 2.02 0.71 -1.91
N GLU A 105 2.60 0.07 -2.92
CA GLU A 105 3.39 0.73 -3.97
C GLU A 105 2.53 1.64 -4.85
N ASP A 106 1.29 1.22 -5.18
CA ASP A 106 0.35 2.06 -5.93
C ASP A 106 -0.07 3.30 -5.14
N ILE A 107 -0.21 3.16 -3.81
CA ILE A 107 -0.56 4.29 -2.91
C ILE A 107 0.61 5.27 -2.82
N GLU A 108 1.84 4.78 -2.68
CA GLU A 108 3.05 5.61 -2.64
C GLU A 108 3.27 6.35 -3.98
N GLU A 109 3.06 5.67 -5.11
CA GLU A 109 3.16 6.28 -6.44
C GLU A 109 2.08 7.36 -6.63
N PHE A 110 0.83 7.08 -6.23
CA PHE A 110 -0.24 8.08 -6.26
C PHE A 110 0.08 9.28 -5.38
N GLU A 111 0.56 9.07 -4.14
CA GLU A 111 0.94 10.17 -3.24
C GLU A 111 2.05 11.04 -3.82
N ALA A 112 3.06 10.42 -4.44
CA ALA A 112 4.17 11.12 -5.07
C ALA A 112 3.74 11.95 -6.28
N ASN A 113 2.78 11.45 -7.07
CA ASN A 113 2.27 12.15 -8.25
C ASN A 113 1.22 13.20 -7.90
N TYR A 114 0.46 13.00 -6.82
CA TYR A 114 -0.59 13.91 -6.39
C TYR A 114 -0.03 15.14 -5.66
N ARG A 115 0.92 14.95 -4.73
CA ARG A 115 1.52 16.06 -3.99
C ARG A 115 2.30 16.99 -4.93
N GLY A 116 1.96 18.27 -4.91
CA GLY A 116 2.55 19.32 -5.76
C GLY A 116 1.97 19.38 -7.17
N SER A 117 0.98 18.54 -7.50
CA SER A 117 0.30 18.59 -8.79
C SER A 117 -0.71 19.73 -8.88
N GLU A 118 -1.09 20.09 -10.11
CA GLU A 118 -2.20 21.02 -10.35
C GLU A 118 -3.54 20.47 -9.80
N SER A 119 -3.74 19.15 -9.85
CA SER A 119 -4.92 18.49 -9.29
C SER A 119 -5.05 18.77 -7.79
N GLU A 120 -3.96 18.68 -7.05
CA GLU A 120 -3.96 18.99 -5.63
C GLU A 120 -4.31 20.46 -5.35
N LYS A 121 -3.75 21.40 -6.13
CA LYS A 121 -4.07 22.83 -6.00
C LYS A 121 -5.56 23.08 -6.26
N ASN A 122 -6.10 22.46 -7.30
CA ASN A 122 -7.52 22.57 -7.66
C ASN A 122 -8.44 22.00 -6.57
N ASP A 123 -8.14 20.81 -6.07
CA ASP A 123 -8.90 20.17 -4.99
C ASP A 123 -8.85 21.02 -3.71
N LEU A 124 -7.68 21.57 -3.36
CA LEU A 124 -7.52 22.44 -2.20
C LEU A 124 -8.37 23.72 -2.34
N ILE A 125 -8.40 24.33 -3.52
CA ILE A 125 -9.23 25.50 -3.83
C ILE A 125 -10.73 25.16 -3.74
N GLU A 126 -11.14 24.01 -4.27
CA GLU A 126 -12.53 23.56 -4.21
C GLU A 126 -12.97 23.34 -2.76
N LEU A 127 -12.17 22.63 -1.97
CA LEU A 127 -12.42 22.41 -0.56
C LEU A 127 -12.40 23.72 0.24
N TYR A 128 -11.53 24.68 -0.12
CA TYR A 128 -11.53 26.00 0.49
C TYR A 128 -12.86 26.72 0.25
N LYS A 129 -13.36 26.71 -1.00
CA LYS A 129 -14.65 27.32 -1.36
C LYS A 129 -15.80 26.63 -0.60
N LYS A 130 -15.81 25.30 -0.55
CA LYS A 130 -16.83 24.49 0.13
C LYS A 130 -16.87 24.74 1.65
N PHE A 131 -15.72 24.78 2.30
CA PHE A 131 -15.61 24.92 3.77
C PHE A 131 -15.29 26.33 4.24
N LYS A 132 -15.25 27.32 3.34
CA LYS A 132 -15.03 28.75 3.62
C LYS A 132 -13.73 29.00 4.41
N GLY A 133 -12.66 28.28 4.07
CA GLY A 133 -11.35 28.42 4.71
C GLY A 133 -11.23 27.83 6.12
N LYS A 134 -12.12 26.92 6.53
CA LYS A 134 -11.96 26.14 7.77
C LYS A 134 -10.98 24.98 7.56
N MET A 135 -9.70 25.20 7.88
CA MET A 135 -8.63 24.26 7.58
C MET A 135 -8.81 22.87 8.20
N SER A 136 -9.33 22.74 9.43
CA SER A 136 -9.57 21.42 10.04
C SER A 136 -10.51 20.55 9.19
N ARG A 137 -11.52 21.13 8.54
CA ARG A 137 -12.45 20.40 7.66
C ARG A 137 -11.81 20.05 6.32
N ILE A 138 -10.94 20.94 5.83
CA ILE A 138 -10.21 20.75 4.58
C ILE A 138 -9.21 19.61 4.74
N PHE A 139 -8.38 19.60 5.80
CA PHE A 139 -7.47 18.48 6.08
C PHE A 139 -8.19 17.14 6.27
N CYS A 140 -9.39 17.11 6.87
CA CYS A 140 -10.15 15.86 6.96
C CYS A 140 -10.69 15.35 5.61
N SER A 141 -10.85 16.24 4.63
CA SER A 141 -11.45 15.91 3.33
C SER A 141 -10.40 15.77 2.21
N MET A 142 -9.21 16.33 2.42
CA MET A 142 -8.15 16.42 1.43
C MET A 142 -7.31 15.14 1.42
N LEU A 143 -7.11 14.60 0.21
CA LEU A 143 -6.28 13.42 -0.01
C LEU A 143 -4.81 13.71 0.34
N CYS A 144 -4.12 12.68 0.82
CA CYS A 144 -2.69 12.71 1.11
C CYS A 144 -2.23 13.90 1.98
N SER A 145 -3.11 14.41 2.87
CA SER A 145 -2.85 15.58 3.69
C SER A 145 -2.55 15.23 5.14
N ASN A 146 -1.51 15.85 5.70
CA ASN A 146 -1.17 15.74 7.12
C ASN A 146 -1.06 17.13 7.75
N PRO A 147 -1.93 17.49 8.73
CA PRO A 147 -1.91 18.80 9.36
C PRO A 147 -0.54 19.22 9.92
N LYS A 148 0.29 18.29 10.39
CA LYS A 148 1.59 18.65 10.99
C LYS A 148 2.66 18.96 9.95
N LEU A 149 2.53 18.43 8.74
CA LEU A 149 3.59 18.47 7.73
C LEU A 149 3.22 19.39 6.57
N ASP A 150 1.95 19.40 6.18
CA ASP A 150 1.45 20.13 5.03
C ASP A 150 0.88 21.51 5.37
N SER A 151 0.81 21.89 6.66
CA SER A 151 0.24 23.19 7.06
C SER A 151 0.92 24.39 6.41
N HIS A 152 2.25 24.41 6.35
CA HIS A 152 2.97 25.53 5.71
C HIS A 152 2.78 25.50 4.18
N ARG A 153 2.86 24.32 3.57
CA ARG A 153 2.68 24.15 2.12
C ARG A 153 1.28 24.55 1.65
N PHE A 154 0.24 24.13 2.37
CA PHE A 154 -1.14 24.53 2.07
C PHE A 154 -1.37 26.01 2.30
N LYS A 155 -0.73 26.60 3.30
CA LYS A 155 -0.74 28.06 3.49
C LYS A 155 -0.16 28.76 2.26
N ASP A 156 1.02 28.36 1.80
CA ASP A 156 1.66 28.98 0.64
C ASP A 156 0.79 28.87 -0.63
N LEU A 157 0.22 27.69 -0.89
CA LEU A 157 -0.69 27.46 -2.03
C LEU A 157 -1.96 28.31 -1.95
N ILE A 158 -2.56 28.44 -0.77
CA ILE A 158 -3.77 29.24 -0.58
C ILE A 158 -3.45 30.73 -0.66
N ASP A 159 -2.32 31.18 -0.11
CA ASP A 159 -1.88 32.57 -0.19
C ASP A 159 -1.58 32.95 -1.65
N GLU A 160 -0.97 32.05 -2.43
CA GLU A 160 -0.79 32.22 -3.88
C GLU A 160 -2.16 32.30 -4.61
N ALA A 161 -3.10 31.41 -4.31
CA ALA A 161 -4.44 31.43 -4.91
C ALA A 161 -5.24 32.70 -4.53
N ILE A 162 -5.03 33.24 -3.32
CA ILE A 162 -5.61 34.51 -2.89
C ILE A 162 -4.95 35.68 -3.63
N ALA A 163 -3.63 35.66 -3.80
CA ALA A 163 -2.88 36.67 -4.54
C ALA A 163 -3.27 36.69 -6.04
N ALA A 164 -3.50 35.52 -6.63
CA ALA A 164 -4.01 35.35 -7.98
C ALA A 164 -5.50 35.75 -8.12
N GLY A 165 -6.21 35.95 -7.02
CA GLY A 165 -7.63 36.34 -7.02
C GLY A 165 -8.61 35.19 -7.26
N GLU A 166 -8.16 33.94 -7.28
CA GLU A 166 -9.00 32.75 -7.48
C GLU A 166 -9.93 32.49 -6.28
N VAL A 167 -9.51 32.92 -5.09
CA VAL A 167 -10.23 32.70 -3.82
C VAL A 167 -10.14 33.93 -2.91
N LYS A 168 -11.22 34.23 -2.18
CA LYS A 168 -11.25 35.32 -1.20
C LYS A 168 -10.78 34.84 0.18
N SER A 169 -9.89 35.60 0.80
CA SER A 169 -9.43 35.35 2.18
C SER A 169 -10.58 35.45 3.19
N THR A 170 -10.79 34.40 3.98
CA THR A 170 -11.82 34.38 5.05
C THR A 170 -11.23 34.67 6.43
N LYS A 171 -12.08 35.11 7.38
CA LYS A 171 -11.65 35.34 8.78
C LYS A 171 -11.07 34.08 9.44
N ALA A 172 -11.67 32.92 9.15
CA ALA A 172 -11.21 31.63 9.66
C ALA A 172 -9.81 31.29 9.13
N TYR A 173 -9.58 31.52 7.83
CA TYR A 173 -8.26 31.31 7.24
C TYR A 173 -7.21 32.26 7.80
N LYS A 174 -7.52 33.56 7.93
CA LYS A 174 -6.56 34.54 8.50
C LYS A 174 -6.12 34.17 9.92
N LYS A 175 -7.05 33.69 10.76
CA LYS A 175 -6.73 33.21 12.11
C LYS A 175 -5.79 32.01 12.04
N TRP A 176 -6.12 31.02 11.23
CA TRP A 176 -5.28 29.83 11.05
C TRP A 176 -3.91 30.17 10.47
N ALA A 177 -3.83 30.99 9.43
CA ALA A 177 -2.57 31.39 8.78
C ALA A 177 -1.62 32.11 9.74
N LYS A 178 -2.17 32.84 10.72
CA LYS A 178 -1.41 33.45 11.83
C LYS A 178 -0.86 32.37 12.78
N GLU A 179 -1.69 31.43 13.21
CA GLU A 179 -1.27 30.29 14.05
C GLU A 179 -0.17 29.47 13.36
N ILE A 180 -0.26 29.27 12.04
CA ILE A 180 0.78 28.56 11.27
C ILE A 180 2.08 29.37 11.15
N SER A 181 2.04 30.69 10.97
CA SER A 181 3.28 31.50 10.96
C SER A 181 4.01 31.51 12.29
N GLU A 182 3.30 31.26 13.39
CA GLU A 182 3.88 31.22 14.74
C GLU A 182 4.47 29.84 15.05
N MET A 183 4.06 28.77 14.34
CA MET A 183 4.63 27.45 14.48
C MET A 183 5.94 27.32 13.68
N GLU A 184 6.90 26.59 14.25
CA GLU A 184 8.14 26.27 13.55
C GLU A 184 7.84 25.38 12.33
N PRO A 185 8.41 25.71 11.16
CA PRO A 185 8.25 24.87 9.98
C PRO A 185 8.83 23.48 10.28
N PRO A 186 8.15 22.39 9.89
CA PRO A 186 8.58 21.03 10.22
C PRO A 186 10.02 20.81 9.73
N THR A 187 10.92 20.55 10.69
CA THR A 187 12.38 20.51 10.53
C THR A 187 12.86 19.41 9.58
N ASN A 188 11.98 18.49 9.20
CA ASN A 188 12.18 17.63 8.06
C ASN A 188 11.02 17.89 7.11
N PRO A 189 11.24 18.47 5.90
CA PRO A 189 10.36 18.12 4.80
C PRO A 189 10.35 16.59 4.82
N GLN A 190 9.17 15.96 4.87
CA GLN A 190 9.09 14.53 4.67
C GLN A 190 9.87 14.28 3.38
N LYS A 191 11.13 13.82 3.49
CA LYS A 191 11.85 13.33 2.34
C LYS A 191 10.87 12.34 1.75
N MET A 192 10.60 12.44 0.44
CA MET A 192 10.06 11.29 -0.29
C MET A 192 10.73 10.08 0.34
N ARG A 193 9.94 9.11 0.82
CA ARG A 193 10.51 7.81 1.18
C ARG A 193 11.10 7.30 -0.13
N ARG A 194 12.32 7.73 -0.45
CA ARG A 194 13.14 7.16 -1.50
C ARG A 194 13.28 5.76 -1.01
N LYS A 195 12.55 4.86 -1.67
CA LYS A 195 12.58 3.43 -1.42
C LYS A 195 14.05 3.11 -1.12
N ALA A 196 14.33 2.53 0.05
CA ALA A 196 15.57 1.79 0.17
C ALA A 196 15.51 0.82 -1.00
N THR A 197 16.34 1.06 -2.02
CA THR A 197 16.50 0.15 -3.14
C THR A 197 16.66 -1.23 -2.51
N LYS A 198 15.93 -2.25 -2.98
CA LYS A 198 16.02 -3.65 -2.51
C LYS A 198 17.45 -4.27 -2.59
N GLY A 199 18.49 -3.45 -2.74
CA GLY A 199 19.90 -3.76 -2.56
C GLY A 199 20.55 -3.20 -1.29
N ALA A 200 19.88 -2.36 -0.48
CA ALA A 200 20.48 -1.81 0.74
C ALA A 200 20.81 -2.88 1.80
N ASP A 201 20.08 -4.00 1.80
CA ASP A 201 20.37 -5.15 2.67
C ASP A 201 21.63 -5.92 2.22
N LYS A 202 21.85 -6.01 0.90
CA LYS A 202 23.10 -6.55 0.33
C LYS A 202 24.28 -5.64 0.63
N ASP A 203 24.06 -4.33 0.61
CA ASP A 203 25.06 -3.31 0.95
C ASP A 203 25.41 -3.35 2.44
N LEU A 204 24.42 -3.51 3.33
CA LEU A 204 24.66 -3.68 4.76
C LEU A 204 25.46 -4.96 5.07
N TYR A 205 25.15 -6.07 4.40
CA TYR A 205 25.88 -7.32 4.56
C TYR A 205 27.32 -7.21 4.06
N ALA A 206 27.54 -6.51 2.95
CA ALA A 206 28.88 -6.22 2.42
C ALA A 206 29.68 -5.35 3.42
N VAL A 207 29.08 -4.30 3.98
CA VAL A 207 29.72 -3.45 5.01
C VAL A 207 30.04 -4.23 6.28
N ILE A 208 29.16 -5.15 6.72
CA ILE A 208 29.42 -6.01 7.88
C ILE A 208 30.57 -6.98 7.60
N SER A 209 30.66 -7.55 6.40
CA SER A 209 31.77 -8.41 5.98
C SER A 209 33.09 -7.65 5.96
N GLN A 210 33.12 -6.49 5.31
CA GLN A 210 34.32 -5.65 5.23
C GLN A 210 34.82 -5.24 6.63
N ARG A 211 33.93 -4.88 7.55
CA ARG A 211 34.29 -4.59 8.95
C ARG A 211 34.75 -5.81 9.75
N ARG A 212 34.38 -7.03 9.34
CA ARG A 212 34.93 -8.26 9.94
C ARG A 212 36.34 -8.52 9.42
N ASP A 213 36.57 -8.32 8.14
CA ASP A 213 37.89 -8.49 7.50
C ASP A 213 38.88 -7.44 8.01
N GLU A 214 38.50 -6.16 8.09
CA GLU A 214 39.32 -5.11 8.68
C GLU A 214 39.67 -5.39 10.15
N ARG A 215 38.74 -5.98 10.92
CA ARG A 215 39.02 -6.38 12.31
C ARG A 215 39.98 -7.56 12.37
N LYS A 216 39.88 -8.50 11.43
CA LYS A 216 40.77 -9.65 11.32
C LYS A 216 42.18 -9.21 10.93
N GLU A 217 42.32 -8.34 9.92
CA GLU A 217 43.62 -7.80 9.52
C GLU A 217 44.28 -6.98 10.63
N LYS A 218 43.51 -6.15 11.34
CA LYS A 218 44.00 -5.44 12.52
C LYS A 218 44.41 -6.41 13.63
N PHE A 219 43.67 -7.50 13.83
CA PHE A 219 44.01 -8.54 14.78
C PHE A 219 45.30 -9.28 14.38
N ASP A 220 45.44 -9.67 13.11
CA ASP A 220 46.62 -10.37 12.60
C ASP A 220 47.86 -9.48 12.63
N SER A 221 47.71 -8.18 12.33
CA SER A 221 48.78 -7.19 12.48
C SER A 221 49.18 -6.99 13.95
N MET A 222 48.21 -6.89 14.87
CA MET A 222 48.48 -6.82 16.31
C MET A 222 49.13 -8.11 16.82
N PHE A 223 48.65 -9.27 16.40
CA PHE A 223 49.18 -10.58 16.76
C PHE A 223 50.60 -10.75 16.24
N SER A 224 50.87 -10.41 14.98
CA SER A 224 52.22 -10.41 14.41
C SER A 224 53.15 -9.46 15.17
N SER A 225 52.70 -8.26 15.53
CA SER A 225 53.50 -7.34 16.37
C SER A 225 53.79 -7.93 17.75
N LEU A 226 52.83 -8.65 18.33
CA LEU A 226 52.98 -9.31 19.62
C LEU A 226 53.96 -10.50 19.54
N VAL A 227 53.83 -11.33 18.50
CA VAL A 227 54.75 -12.44 18.21
C VAL A 227 56.16 -11.90 17.91
N SER A 228 56.31 -10.80 17.19
CA SER A 228 57.64 -10.21 16.97
C SER A 228 58.25 -9.62 18.24
N ARG A 229 57.45 -9.08 19.18
CA ARG A 229 57.95 -8.57 20.47
C ARG A 229 58.26 -9.64 21.49
N TYR A 230 57.47 -10.71 21.53
CA TYR A 230 57.50 -11.71 22.61
C TYR A 230 57.90 -13.11 22.15
N GLY A 231 57.83 -13.41 20.85
CA GLY A 231 58.12 -14.72 20.26
C GLY A 231 59.60 -14.96 19.97
N ASN A 232 60.50 -14.06 20.38
CA ASN A 232 61.95 -14.26 20.26
C ASN A 232 62.58 -14.88 21.52
N ASN A 233 61.77 -15.27 22.52
CA ASN A 233 62.24 -16.16 23.57
C ASN A 233 62.04 -17.59 23.10
N ALA A 234 63.16 -18.23 22.74
CA ALA A 234 63.25 -19.64 22.42
C ALA A 234 63.08 -20.52 23.68
N ASP A 235 61.95 -20.37 24.37
CA ASP A 235 61.53 -21.33 25.39
C ASP A 235 60.55 -22.29 24.70
N SER A 236 60.98 -23.55 24.59
CA SER A 236 60.23 -24.67 24.03
C SER A 236 58.77 -24.70 24.49
N GLU A 237 57.87 -25.14 23.61
CA GLU A 237 56.45 -25.35 23.93
C GLU A 237 56.33 -26.07 25.29
N PRO A 238 55.54 -25.53 26.25
CA PRO A 238 55.40 -26.15 27.56
C PRO A 238 54.84 -27.57 27.40
N ASN A 239 55.43 -28.53 28.11
CA ASN A 239 54.98 -29.92 28.08
C ASN A 239 53.50 -30.02 28.50
N GLU A 240 52.78 -31.03 28.01
CA GLU A 240 51.33 -31.20 28.19
C GLU A 240 50.91 -31.17 29.68
N GLU A 241 51.77 -31.64 30.59
CA GLU A 241 51.57 -31.54 32.04
C GLU A 241 51.61 -30.09 32.58
N GLU A 242 52.48 -29.23 32.06
CA GLU A 242 52.56 -27.82 32.48
C GLU A 242 51.35 -27.03 31.97
N PHE A 243 50.87 -27.39 30.78
CA PHE A 243 49.67 -26.81 30.18
C PHE A 243 48.41 -27.20 30.98
N GLU A 244 48.25 -28.49 31.32
CA GLU A 244 47.16 -28.95 32.18
C GLU A 244 47.20 -28.30 33.57
N ALA A 245 48.39 -28.16 34.17
CA ALA A 245 48.56 -27.49 35.46
C ALA A 245 48.17 -26.01 35.41
N ALA A 246 48.51 -25.31 34.32
CA ALA A 246 48.08 -23.94 34.08
C ALA A 246 46.55 -23.83 33.92
N GLN A 247 45.94 -24.76 33.19
CA GLN A 247 44.49 -24.81 32.98
C GLN A 247 43.75 -25.03 34.32
N ARG A 248 44.20 -25.98 35.15
CA ARG A 248 43.66 -26.23 36.50
C ARG A 248 43.83 -25.01 37.43
N LYS A 249 44.93 -24.26 37.32
CA LYS A 249 45.14 -22.98 38.06
C LYS A 249 44.17 -21.87 37.61
N VAL A 250 43.83 -21.80 36.32
CA VAL A 250 42.88 -20.81 35.81
C VAL A 250 41.45 -21.17 36.21
N GLU A 251 41.08 -22.46 36.17
CA GLU A 251 39.76 -22.93 36.58
C GLU A 251 39.51 -22.77 38.09
N SER A 252 40.49 -23.07 38.94
CA SER A 252 40.41 -22.81 40.39
C SER A 252 40.35 -21.31 40.74
N ARG A 253 40.99 -20.44 39.95
CA ARG A 253 40.84 -18.97 40.07
C ARG A 253 39.47 -18.48 39.61
N ARG A 254 38.87 -19.11 38.59
CA ARG A 254 37.50 -18.79 38.14
C ARG A 254 36.44 -19.25 39.15
N SER A 255 36.61 -20.41 39.77
CA SER A 255 35.67 -20.90 40.79
C SER A 255 35.73 -20.06 42.08
N SER A 256 36.91 -19.69 42.56
CA SER A 256 37.08 -18.82 43.75
C SER A 256 36.60 -17.37 43.52
N LYS A 257 36.66 -16.85 42.29
CA LYS A 257 36.10 -15.53 41.96
C LYS A 257 34.57 -15.56 41.84
N LYS A 258 33.98 -16.73 41.56
CA LYS A 258 32.53 -16.96 41.52
C LYS A 258 31.93 -17.15 42.92
N SER A 259 32.69 -17.66 43.89
CA SER A 259 32.27 -17.77 45.30
C SER A 259 32.40 -16.46 46.09
N ARG A 260 33.32 -15.55 45.74
CA ARG A 260 33.44 -14.21 46.36
C ARG A 260 32.40 -13.18 45.88
N LYS A 261 31.55 -13.53 44.91
CA LYS A 261 30.57 -12.62 44.30
C LYS A 261 29.12 -13.05 44.57
N LYS A 262 28.91 -13.92 45.57
CA LYS A 262 27.61 -14.38 46.05
C LYS A 262 27.43 -13.95 47.50
#